data_AF-A0A3M1BY49-F1
#
_entry.id   AF-A0A3M1BY49-F1
#
_cell.length_a   1.000
_cell.length_b   1.000
_cell.length_c   1.000
_cell.angle_alpha   90.00
_cell.angle_beta   90.00
_cell.angle_gamma   90.00
#
_symmetry.space_group_name_H-M   'P 1'
#
loop_
_entity.id
_entity.type
_entity.pdbx_description
1 polymer ?
#
loop_
_entity_poly.entity_id
_entity_poly.type
_entity_poly.pdbx_seq_one_letter_code
_entity_poly.pdbx_strand_id
1 'polypeptide(L)'
;MFPTFGTLVNAGLVLAGSLVGISLSRAIPERLRTSIMQGIGLFTLLLGLKLISENKPELLKVFFLLVVGSLIGSFLRLEERLEGITRGPSDIARGFVSASLLFTVGPMTLMGCILEGAKGDSSLILSKAFMDGFSSIVLSSSLGKGVALSAFYVLL
;
A
#
# COMPACT_ATOMS: atom_id res chain seq x y z
N MET A 1 -9.80 -19.40 7.96
CA MET A 1 -9.08 -18.75 6.85
C MET A 1 -7.61 -19.10 7.01
N PHE A 2 -6.89 -19.45 5.94
CA PHE A 2 -5.47 -19.80 6.06
C PHE A 2 -4.68 -18.57 6.53
N PRO A 3 -3.73 -18.71 7.48
CA PRO A 3 -2.79 -17.62 7.78
C PRO A 3 -2.08 -17.28 6.47
N THR A 4 -2.03 -15.98 6.09
CA THR A 4 -1.54 -15.41 4.81
C THR A 4 -2.53 -15.28 3.64
N PHE A 5 -3.79 -15.67 3.79
CA PHE A 5 -4.77 -15.48 2.70
C PHE A 5 -4.88 -14.00 2.29
N GLY A 6 -4.89 -13.08 3.25
CA GLY A 6 -4.93 -11.65 2.99
C GLY A 6 -3.76 -11.15 2.15
N THR A 7 -2.55 -11.61 2.45
CA THR A 7 -1.33 -11.26 1.69
C THR A 7 -1.39 -11.78 0.26
N LEU A 8 -1.85 -13.02 0.05
CA LEU A 8 -2.06 -13.61 -1.28
C LEU A 8 -3.08 -12.81 -2.10
N VAL A 9 -4.20 -12.44 -1.49
CA VAL A 9 -5.19 -11.56 -2.12
C VAL A 9 -4.60 -10.21 -2.46
N ASN A 10 -3.79 -9.62 -1.56
CA ASN A 10 -3.12 -8.34 -1.84
C ASN A 10 -2.19 -8.43 -3.05
N ALA A 11 -1.27 -9.39 -3.06
CA ALA A 11 -0.37 -9.59 -4.19
C ALA A 11 -1.14 -9.81 -5.51
N GLY A 12 -2.22 -10.60 -5.47
CA GLY A 12 -3.09 -10.83 -6.62
C GLY A 12 -3.78 -9.55 -7.12
N LEU A 13 -4.33 -8.74 -6.22
CA LEU A 13 -4.99 -7.47 -6.55
C LEU A 13 -4.00 -6.43 -7.08
N VAL A 14 -2.80 -6.33 -6.50
CA VAL A 14 -1.74 -5.45 -6.99
C VAL A 14 -1.30 -5.87 -8.39
N LEU A 15 -1.11 -7.17 -8.64
CA LEU A 15 -0.73 -7.66 -9.96
C LEU A 15 -1.82 -7.37 -10.99
N ALA A 16 -3.07 -7.74 -10.69
CA ALA A 16 -4.20 -7.53 -11.57
C ALA A 16 -4.44 -6.04 -11.86
N GLY A 17 -4.45 -5.21 -10.80
CA GLY A 17 -4.60 -3.76 -10.93
C GLY A 17 -3.46 -3.13 -11.72
N SER A 18 -2.22 -3.59 -11.52
CA SER A 18 -1.07 -3.12 -12.30
C SER A 18 -1.21 -3.44 -13.79
N LEU A 19 -1.65 -4.66 -14.14
CA LEU A 19 -1.89 -5.04 -15.53
C LEU A 19 -2.96 -4.16 -16.18
N VAL A 20 -4.07 -3.92 -15.46
CA VAL A 20 -5.15 -3.03 -15.90
C VAL A 20 -4.63 -1.60 -16.11
N GLY A 21 -3.89 -1.05 -15.14
CA GLY A 21 -3.37 0.31 -15.22
C GLY A 21 -2.36 0.52 -16.34
N ILE A 22 -1.52 -0.49 -16.64
CA ILE A 22 -0.60 -0.46 -17.79
C ILE A 22 -1.39 -0.46 -19.10
N SER A 23 -2.36 -1.36 -19.24
CA SER A 23 -3.18 -1.50 -20.45
C SER A 23 -4.05 -0.26 -20.72
N LEU A 24 -4.57 0.38 -19.66
CA LEU A 24 -5.41 1.58 -19.76
C LEU A 24 -4.62 2.89 -19.54
N SER A 25 -3.29 2.85 -19.52
CA SER A 25 -2.45 4.01 -19.19
C SER A 25 -2.76 5.28 -20.00
N ARG A 26 -3.10 5.12 -21.29
CA ARG A 26 -3.49 6.24 -22.18
C ARG A 26 -4.92 6.73 -22.00
N ALA A 27 -5.79 5.90 -21.41
CA ALA A 27 -7.21 6.17 -21.24
C ALA A 27 -7.56 6.78 -19.88
N ILE A 28 -6.66 6.69 -18.89
CA ILE A 28 -6.89 7.22 -17.54
C ILE A 28 -6.40 8.68 -17.48
N PRO A 29 -7.30 9.68 -17.43
CA PRO A 29 -6.91 11.07 -17.31
C PRO A 29 -6.39 11.38 -15.90
N GLU A 30 -5.52 12.39 -15.79
CA GLU A 30 -4.91 12.78 -14.51
C GLU A 30 -5.95 13.12 -13.43
N ARG A 31 -7.09 13.72 -13.83
CA ARG A 31 -8.20 13.99 -12.90
C ARG A 31 -8.72 12.73 -12.22
N LEU A 32 -8.86 11.62 -12.96
CA LEU A 32 -9.34 10.36 -12.40
C LEU A 32 -8.31 9.75 -11.45
N ARG A 33 -7.01 9.86 -11.78
CA ARG A 33 -5.93 9.44 -10.88
C ARG A 33 -6.01 10.17 -9.55
N THR A 34 -6.10 11.49 -9.59
CA THR A 34 -6.21 12.32 -8.38
C THR A 34 -7.47 11.98 -7.59
N SER A 35 -8.63 11.81 -8.24
CA SER A 35 -9.88 11.44 -7.56
C SER A 35 -9.81 10.06 -6.88
N ILE A 36 -9.20 9.06 -7.54
CA ILE A 36 -9.00 7.74 -6.93
C ILE A 36 -8.09 7.85 -5.70
N MET A 37 -6.94 8.54 -5.83
CA MET A 37 -6.01 8.73 -4.71
C MET A 37 -6.64 9.49 -3.54
N GLN A 38 -7.44 10.53 -3.82
CA GLN A 38 -8.20 11.25 -2.80
C GLN A 38 -9.24 10.36 -2.13
N GLY A 39 -9.96 9.53 -2.89
CA GLY A 39 -10.90 8.55 -2.36
C GLY A 39 -10.23 7.54 -1.41
N ILE A 40 -9.05 7.03 -1.79
CA ILE A 40 -8.26 6.13 -0.95
C ILE A 40 -7.79 6.85 0.33
N GLY A 41 -7.34 8.10 0.23
CA GLY A 41 -6.98 8.92 1.39
C GLY A 41 -8.16 9.15 2.34
N LEU A 42 -9.33 9.49 1.80
CA LEU A 42 -10.55 9.67 2.59
C LEU A 42 -11.00 8.36 3.27
N PHE A 43 -10.95 7.24 2.54
CA PHE A 43 -11.23 5.92 3.10
C PHE A 43 -10.25 5.56 4.22
N THR A 44 -8.96 5.88 4.07
CA THR A 44 -7.94 5.68 5.10
C THR A 44 -8.27 6.44 6.38
N LEU A 45 -8.70 7.71 6.26
CA LEU A 45 -9.13 8.51 7.41
C LEU A 45 -10.35 7.88 8.11
N LEU A 46 -11.37 7.48 7.35
CA LEU A 46 -12.55 6.82 7.89
C LEU A 46 -12.22 5.50 8.59
N LEU A 47 -11.29 4.71 8.02
CA LEU A 47 -10.82 3.48 8.63
C LEU A 47 -10.08 3.76 9.95
N GLY A 48 -9.25 4.80 10.01
CA GLY A 48 -8.61 5.26 11.25
C GLY A 48 -9.63 5.62 12.34
N LEU A 49 -10.68 6.36 11.99
CA LEU A 49 -11.78 6.69 12.91
C LEU A 49 -12.54 5.45 13.39
N LYS A 50 -12.78 4.49 12.49
CA LYS A 50 -13.42 3.21 12.85
C LYS A 50 -12.58 2.43 13.87
N LEU A 51 -11.26 2.36 13.68
CA LEU A 51 -10.35 1.68 14.61
C LEU A 51 -10.32 2.33 16.00
N ILE A 52 -10.45 3.66 16.07
CA ILE A 52 -10.63 4.40 17.33
C ILE A 52 -11.94 4.00 18.01
N SER A 53 -13.05 4.00 17.24
CA SER A 53 -14.37 3.69 17.77
C SER A 53 -14.52 2.25 18.27
N GLU A 54 -13.82 1.28 17.66
CA GLU A 54 -13.83 -0.13 18.09
C GLU A 54 -13.08 -0.38 19.42
N ASN A 55 -12.49 0.66 20.03
CA ASN A 55 -11.80 0.57 21.33
C ASN A 55 -10.81 -0.59 21.41
N LYS A 56 -9.97 -0.73 20.38
CA LYS A 56 -8.83 -1.67 20.40
C LYS A 56 -7.58 -0.91 20.84
N PRO A 57 -7.32 -0.72 22.15
CA PRO A 57 -6.26 0.17 22.66
C PRO A 57 -4.87 -0.25 22.20
N GLU A 58 -4.65 -1.54 21.94
CA GLU A 58 -3.41 -2.05 21.36
C GLU A 58 -3.19 -1.54 19.93
N LEU A 59 -4.23 -1.51 19.11
CA LEU A 59 -4.17 -0.98 17.75
C LEU A 59 -3.88 0.52 17.74
N LEU A 60 -4.50 1.25 18.68
CA LEU A 60 -4.31 2.70 18.81
C LEU A 60 -2.89 3.07 19.24
N LYS A 61 -2.30 2.33 20.18
CA LYS A 61 -0.91 2.52 20.59
C LYS A 61 0.05 2.30 19.44
N VAL A 62 -0.13 1.20 18.70
CA VAL A 62 0.72 0.86 17.55
C VAL A 62 0.54 1.89 16.42
N PHE A 63 -0.70 2.31 16.14
CA PHE A 63 -0.96 3.38 15.18
C PHE A 63 -0.24 4.68 15.57
N PHE A 64 -0.34 5.10 16.83
CA PHE A 64 0.36 6.31 17.32
C PHE A 64 1.88 6.20 17.18
N LEU A 65 2.47 5.06 17.54
CA LEU A 65 3.91 4.81 17.36
C LEU A 65 4.32 4.89 15.89
N LEU A 66 3.47 4.40 14.98
CA LEU A 66 3.73 4.43 13.55
C LEU A 66 3.59 5.85 12.98
N VAL A 67 2.67 6.66 13.48
CA VAL A 67 2.56 8.09 13.13
C VAL A 67 3.80 8.86 13.61
N VAL A 68 4.25 8.64 14.84
CA VAL A 68 5.47 9.29 15.36
C VAL A 68 6.69 8.82 14.57
N GLY A 69 6.80 7.52 14.29
CA GLY A 69 7.87 6.95 13.48
C GLY A 69 7.89 7.51 12.05
N SER A 70 6.74 7.71 11.42
CA SER A 70 6.66 8.29 10.07
C SER A 70 7.08 9.75 10.05
N LEU A 71 6.72 10.54 11.07
CA LEU A 71 7.20 11.92 11.22
C LEU A 71 8.72 11.94 11.34
N ILE A 72 9.30 11.12 12.22
CA ILE A 72 10.76 11.04 12.40
C ILE A 72 11.43 10.59 11.09
N GLY A 73 10.90 9.55 10.42
CA GLY A 73 11.43 9.06 9.15
C GLY A 73 11.39 10.12 8.04
N SER A 74 10.33 10.93 8.00
CA SER A 74 10.19 12.06 7.09
C SER A 74 11.20 13.18 7.39
N PHE A 75 11.39 13.53 8.67
CA PHE A 75 12.43 14.47 9.08
C PHE A 75 13.84 14.00 8.69
N LEU A 76 14.11 12.70 8.79
CA LEU A 76 15.38 12.09 8.39
C LEU A 76 15.53 11.88 6.89
N ARG A 77 14.47 12.13 6.11
CA ARG A 77 14.41 11.91 4.67
C ARG A 77 14.75 10.47 4.27
N LEU A 78 14.23 9.49 5.02
CA LEU A 78 14.51 8.07 4.77
C LEU A 78 14.00 7.63 3.40
N GLU A 79 12.84 8.14 2.99
CA GLU A 79 12.24 7.85 1.70
C GLU A 79 13.12 8.35 0.56
N GLU A 80 13.57 9.61 0.59
CA GLU A 80 14.44 10.15 -0.47
C GLU A 80 15.81 9.48 -0.50
N ARG A 81 16.33 9.02 0.65
CA ARG A 81 17.59 8.25 0.71
C ARG A 81 17.42 6.86 0.11
N LEU A 82 16.31 6.18 0.38
CA LEU A 82 15.97 4.88 -0.21
C LEU A 82 15.77 5.02 -1.72
N GLU A 83 15.05 6.03 -2.18
CA GLU A 83 14.93 6.36 -3.59
C GLU A 83 16.29 6.67 -4.22
N GLY A 84 17.16 7.40 -3.50
CA GLY A 84 18.51 7.76 -3.97
C GLY A 84 19.43 6.55 -4.16
N ILE A 85 19.37 5.56 -3.27
CA ILE A 85 20.15 4.30 -3.38
C ILE A 85 19.62 3.43 -4.52
N THR A 86 18.32 3.49 -4.77
CA THR A 86 17.62 2.66 -5.76
C THR A 86 17.40 3.35 -7.10
N ARG A 87 17.95 4.56 -7.30
CA ARG A 87 18.12 5.22 -8.61
C ARG A 87 19.07 4.42 -9.50
N GLY A 88 18.60 3.27 -9.97
CA GLY A 88 19.09 2.66 -11.19
C GLY A 88 18.54 3.42 -12.42
N PRO A 89 19.18 3.32 -13.59
CA PRO A 89 18.86 4.12 -14.77
C PRO A 89 17.53 3.77 -15.47
N SER A 90 16.71 2.85 -14.95
CA SER A 90 15.50 2.36 -15.64
C SER A 90 14.20 2.78 -14.97
N ASP A 91 13.21 3.19 -15.78
CA ASP A 91 11.85 3.52 -15.33
C ASP A 91 11.17 2.38 -14.54
N ILE A 92 11.59 1.14 -14.82
CA ILE A 92 11.15 -0.06 -14.12
C ILE A 92 11.57 -0.05 -12.65
N ALA A 93 12.84 0.30 -12.35
CA ALA A 93 13.34 0.34 -10.98
C ALA A 93 12.58 1.38 -10.15
N ARG A 94 12.35 2.56 -10.73
CA ARG A 94 11.57 3.62 -10.08
C ARG A 94 10.15 3.18 -9.76
N GLY A 95 9.43 2.62 -10.74
CA GLY A 95 8.07 2.13 -10.53
C GLY A 95 7.98 1.01 -9.50
N PHE A 96 8.96 0.09 -9.50
CA PHE A 96 9.04 -1.00 -8.52
C PHE A 96 9.23 -0.49 -7.10
N VAL A 97 10.20 0.41 -6.88
CA VAL A 97 10.53 0.90 -5.53
C VAL A 97 9.42 1.75 -4.97
N SER A 98 8.90 2.73 -5.72
CA SER A 98 7.83 3.60 -5.24
C SER A 98 6.58 2.80 -4.88
N ALA A 99 6.20 1.81 -5.72
CA ALA A 99 5.06 0.96 -5.44
C ALA A 99 5.29 0.03 -4.22
N SER A 100 6.47 -0.58 -4.14
CA SER A 100 6.84 -1.45 -3.03
C SER A 100 6.77 -0.72 -1.70
N LEU A 101 7.36 0.48 -1.62
CA LEU A 101 7.31 1.31 -0.42
C LEU A 101 5.87 1.68 -0.08
N LEU A 102 5.06 2.13 -1.05
CA LEU A 102 3.68 2.50 -0.78
C LEU A 102 2.84 1.32 -0.25
N PHE A 103 3.01 0.12 -0.81
CA PHE A 103 2.18 -1.04 -0.46
C PHE A 103 2.61 -1.67 0.87
N THR A 104 3.91 -1.73 1.17
CA THR A 104 4.41 -2.45 2.35
C THR A 104 4.73 -1.56 3.54
N VAL A 105 5.13 -0.30 3.34
CA VAL A 105 5.53 0.63 4.41
C VAL A 105 4.30 1.35 4.96
N GLY A 106 3.36 0.57 5.48
CA GLY A 106 2.10 1.05 6.04
C GLY A 106 1.74 0.37 7.37
N PRO A 107 1.11 1.10 8.30
CA PRO A 107 0.77 0.54 9.60
C PRO A 107 -0.22 -0.63 9.53
N MET A 108 -1.11 -0.60 8.53
CA MET A 108 -2.08 -1.67 8.29
C MET A 108 -1.45 -2.98 7.86
N THR A 109 -0.28 -2.96 7.20
CA THR A 109 0.40 -4.18 6.77
C THR A 109 0.91 -4.94 7.98
N LEU A 110 1.66 -4.26 8.86
CA LEU A 110 2.14 -4.84 10.12
C LEU A 110 0.98 -5.33 10.98
N MET A 111 -0.04 -4.50 11.15
CA MET A 111 -1.15 -4.84 12.03
C MET A 111 -2.05 -5.95 11.45
N GLY A 112 -2.32 -5.89 10.15
CA GLY A 112 -3.09 -6.89 9.44
C GLY A 112 -2.45 -8.27 9.52
N CYS A 113 -1.13 -8.35 9.34
CA CYS A 113 -0.38 -9.61 9.51
C CYS A 113 -0.47 -10.14 10.95
N ILE A 114 -0.34 -9.28 11.96
CA ILE A 114 -0.45 -9.68 13.37
C ILE A 114 -1.86 -10.19 13.68
N LEU A 115 -2.91 -9.49 13.25
CA LEU A 115 -4.30 -9.88 13.49
C LEU A 115 -4.69 -11.15 12.75
N GLU A 116 -4.27 -11.29 11.49
CA GLU A 116 -4.51 -12.50 10.69
C GLU A 116 -3.78 -13.70 11.29
N GLY A 117 -2.50 -13.54 11.67
CA GLY A 117 -1.70 -14.62 12.26
C GLY A 117 -2.15 -15.02 13.68
N ALA A 118 -2.48 -14.05 14.53
CA ALA A 118 -2.81 -14.32 15.94
C ALA A 118 -4.30 -14.66 16.16
N LYS A 119 -5.21 -14.07 15.37
CA LYS A 119 -6.66 -14.17 15.59
C LYS A 119 -7.43 -14.73 14.38
N GLY A 120 -6.74 -14.99 13.26
CA GLY A 120 -7.41 -15.40 12.01
C GLY A 120 -8.28 -14.30 11.39
N ASP A 121 -8.13 -13.04 11.83
CA ASP A 121 -8.93 -11.91 11.36
C ASP A 121 -8.22 -11.21 10.19
N SER A 122 -8.63 -11.58 8.97
CA SER A 122 -8.08 -11.00 7.73
C SER A 122 -8.77 -9.70 7.31
N SER A 123 -9.74 -9.17 8.08
CA SER A 123 -10.57 -8.04 7.64
C SER A 123 -9.74 -6.77 7.36
N LEU A 124 -8.73 -6.52 8.20
CA LEU A 124 -7.86 -5.36 8.07
C LEU A 124 -6.93 -5.47 6.86
N ILE A 125 -6.31 -6.63 6.66
CA ILE A 125 -5.39 -6.86 5.53
C ILE A 125 -6.14 -6.96 4.19
N LEU A 126 -7.39 -7.47 4.18
CA LEU A 126 -8.25 -7.43 2.98
C LEU A 126 -8.64 -6.00 2.63
N SER A 127 -8.99 -5.18 3.62
CA SER A 127 -9.30 -3.76 3.37
C SER A 127 -8.11 -3.05 2.73
N LYS A 128 -6.89 -3.32 3.22
CA LYS A 128 -5.65 -2.83 2.61
C LYS A 128 -5.43 -3.37 1.19
N ALA A 129 -5.66 -4.66 0.96
CA ALA A 129 -5.50 -5.31 -0.34
C ALA A 129 -6.36 -4.62 -1.43
N PHE A 130 -7.59 -4.23 -1.11
CA PHE A 130 -8.42 -3.46 -2.04
C PHE A 130 -7.85 -2.08 -2.34
N MET A 131 -7.39 -1.36 -1.31
CA MET A 131 -6.77 -0.05 -1.48
C MET A 131 -5.51 -0.13 -2.35
N ASP A 132 -4.68 -1.15 -2.16
CA ASP A 132 -3.47 -1.39 -2.95
C ASP A 132 -3.81 -1.80 -4.39
N GLY A 133 -4.86 -2.60 -4.58
CA GLY A 133 -5.39 -2.92 -5.90
C GLY A 133 -5.74 -1.65 -6.70
N PHE A 134 -6.53 -0.75 -6.14
CA PHE A 134 -6.87 0.52 -6.79
C PHE A 134 -5.65 1.43 -6.98
N SER A 135 -4.79 1.53 -5.97
CA SER A 135 -3.55 2.31 -6.04
C SER A 135 -2.63 1.79 -7.15
N SER A 136 -2.55 0.47 -7.34
CA SER A 136 -1.71 -0.16 -8.36
C SER A 136 -2.18 0.15 -9.78
N ILE A 137 -3.48 0.30 -10.02
CA ILE A 137 -4.02 0.77 -11.31
C ILE A 137 -3.49 2.18 -11.60
N VAL A 138 -3.62 3.09 -10.62
CA VAL A 138 -3.18 4.48 -10.78
C VAL A 138 -1.66 4.56 -10.95
N LEU A 139 -0.91 3.95 -10.03
CA LEU A 139 0.55 3.98 -10.05
C LEU A 139 1.12 3.36 -11.31
N SER A 140 0.63 2.21 -11.76
CA SER A 140 1.15 1.54 -12.95
C SER A 140 0.80 2.29 -14.24
N SER A 141 -0.30 3.05 -14.25
CA SER A 141 -0.65 3.94 -15.37
C SER A 141 0.32 5.11 -15.53
N SER A 142 1.02 5.50 -14.45
CA SER A 142 1.96 6.63 -14.41
C SER A 142 3.43 6.21 -14.42
N LEU A 143 3.77 5.18 -13.65
CA LEU A 143 5.15 4.69 -13.42
C LEU A 143 5.47 3.42 -14.23
N GLY A 144 4.49 2.88 -14.95
CA GLY A 144 4.68 1.78 -15.89
C GLY A 144 4.85 0.41 -15.24
N LYS A 145 5.56 -0.47 -15.96
CA LYS A 145 5.62 -1.92 -15.68
C LYS A 145 6.31 -2.28 -14.36
N GLY A 146 7.15 -1.40 -13.83
CA GLY A 146 7.83 -1.61 -12.55
C GLY A 146 6.88 -1.88 -11.38
N VAL A 147 5.68 -1.28 -11.41
CA VAL A 147 4.67 -1.46 -10.36
C VAL A 147 4.19 -2.91 -10.27
N ALA A 148 4.07 -3.63 -11.40
CA ALA A 148 3.63 -5.03 -11.38
C ALA A 148 4.61 -5.95 -10.63
N LEU A 149 5.91 -5.62 -10.64
CA LEU A 149 6.94 -6.37 -9.90
C LEU A 149 6.80 -6.21 -8.38
N SER A 150 6.19 -5.12 -7.91
CA SER A 150 5.95 -4.92 -6.47
C SER A 150 4.99 -5.95 -5.89
N ALA A 151 4.14 -6.59 -6.70
CA ALA A 151 3.28 -7.68 -6.25
C ALA A 151 4.08 -8.84 -5.66
N PHE A 152 5.26 -9.13 -6.21
CA PHE A 152 6.16 -10.15 -5.67
C PHE A 152 6.75 -9.71 -4.32
N TYR A 153 7.11 -8.43 -4.19
CA TYR A 153 7.63 -7.89 -2.94
C TYR A 153 6.56 -7.82 -1.84
N VAL A 154 5.30 -7.56 -2.19
CA VAL A 154 4.16 -7.60 -1.26
C VAL A 154 3.90 -9.02 -0.74
N LEU A 155 4.23 -10.04 -1.53
CA LEU A 155 4.07 -11.44 -1.15
C LEU A 155 5.19 -11.94 -0.21
N LEU A 156 6.36 -11.28 -0.23
CA LEU A 156 7.57 -11.67 0.50
C LEU A 156 7.60 -11.09 1.92
#